data_AF-A0A2V6CC97-F1
#
_entry.id   AF-A0A2V6CC97-F1
#
_cell.length_a   1.000
_cell.length_b   1.000
_cell.length_c   1.000
_cell.angle_alpha   90.00
_cell.angle_beta   90.00
_cell.angle_gamma   90.00
#
_symmetry.space_group_name_H-M   'P 1'
#
loop_
_entity.id
_entity.type
_entity.pdbx_description
1 polymer ?
#
loop_
_entity_poly.entity_id
_entity_poly.type
_entity_poly.pdbx_seq_one_letter_code
_entity_poly.pdbx_strand_id
1 'polypeptide(L)' 'MNRIVGLETEYGCLTNDPSGPPSAVGRVRNWVFEKNRFGLADMHQRDWDEPAGNGGFL' A
#
# COMPACT_ATOMS: atom_id res chain seq x y z
N MET A 1 -6.56 -20.64 -22.71
CA MET A 1 -6.99 -19.70 -21.65
C MET A 1 -6.58 -18.31 -22.08
N ASN A 2 -7.52 -17.36 -22.19
CA ASN A 2 -7.23 -15.98 -22.58
C ASN A 2 -8.04 -15.04 -21.66
N ARG A 3 -7.59 -14.92 -20.40
CA ARG A 3 -8.25 -14.11 -19.37
C ARG A 3 -7.19 -13.28 -18.65
N ILE A 4 -7.50 -12.00 -18.47
CA ILE A 4 -6.70 -11.11 -17.62
C ILE A 4 -6.93 -11.53 -16.17
N VAL A 5 -5.84 -11.71 -15.42
CA VAL A 5 -5.86 -12.01 -14.00
C VAL A 5 -4.87 -11.08 -13.29
N GLY A 6 -5.20 -10.69 -12.06
CA GLY A 6 -4.31 -9.94 -11.17
C GLY A 6 -3.82 -10.82 -10.03
N LEU A 7 -2.71 -10.41 -9.42
CA LEU A 7 -2.21 -10.98 -8.17
C LEU A 7 -2.11 -9.85 -7.16
N GLU A 8 -2.58 -10.12 -5.95
CA GLU A 8 -2.45 -9.23 -4.81
C GLU A 8 -1.52 -9.89 -3.80
N THR A 9 -0.62 -9.12 -3.21
CA THR A 9 0.33 -9.61 -2.20
C THR A 9 0.49 -8.56 -1.12
N GLU A 10 0.07 -8.92 0.09
CA GLU A 10 0.21 -8.07 1.27
C GLU A 10 1.45 -8.49 2.06
N TYR A 11 2.28 -7.52 2.43
CA TYR A 11 3.47 -7.73 3.23
C TYR A 11 3.24 -7.22 4.65
N GLY A 12 3.51 -8.05 5.65
CA GLY A 12 3.55 -7.61 7.04
C GLY A 12 4.66 -6.58 7.26
N CYS A 13 4.37 -5.51 8.00
CA CYS A 13 5.34 -4.46 8.32
C CYS A 13 5.83 -4.62 9.77
N LEU A 14 6.85 -5.44 9.98
CA LEU A 14 7.54 -5.53 11.27
C LEU A 14 8.39 -4.27 11.48
N THR A 15 8.28 -3.66 12.65
CA THR A 15 9.03 -2.45 12.97
C THR A 15 9.50 -2.44 14.41
N ASN A 16 10.66 -1.83 14.63
CA ASN A 16 11.20 -1.44 15.93
C ASN A 16 10.99 0.06 16.21
N ASP A 17 10.22 0.76 15.36
CA ASP A 17 9.91 2.17 15.56
C ASP A 17 9.03 2.37 16.81
N PRO A 18 9.39 3.28 17.74
CA PRO A 18 8.60 3.57 18.93
C PRO A 18 7.16 4.06 18.66
N SER A 19 6.91 4.69 17.51
CA SER A 19 5.57 5.10 17.06
C SER A 19 4.68 3.93 16.62
N GLY A 20 5.26 2.72 16.54
CA GLY A 20 4.55 1.47 16.30
C GLY A 20 4.22 1.18 14.83
N PRO A 21 3.64 0.01 14.56
CA PRO A 21 3.36 -0.46 13.20
C PRO A 21 2.52 0.49 12.33
N PRO A 22 1.43 1.14 12.81
CA PRO A 22 0.62 2.00 11.94
C PRO A 22 1.38 3.15 11.31
N SER A 23 2.27 3.79 12.09
CA SER A 23 3.09 4.88 11.58
C SER A 23 4.18 4.38 10.63
N ALA A 24 4.73 3.19 10.88
CA ALA A 24 5.75 2.59 10.00
C ALA A 24 5.16 2.23 8.63
N VAL A 25 3.98 1.60 8.61
CA VAL A 25 3.26 1.25 7.37
C VAL A 25 3.05 2.49 6.50
N GLY A 26 2.51 3.58 7.07
CA GLY A 26 2.28 4.82 6.33
C GLY A 26 3.56 5.40 5.72
N ARG A 27 4.68 5.39 6.45
CA ARG A 27 5.96 5.90 5.94
C ARG A 27 6.54 5.03 4.83
N VAL A 28 6.49 3.70 4.96
CA VAL A 28 6.97 2.77 3.93
C VAL A 28 6.15 2.96 2.65
N ARG A 29 4.82 2.94 2.77
CA ARG A 29 3.90 3.17 1.66
C ARG A 29 4.17 4.50 0.96
N ASN A 30 4.24 5.61 1.70
CA ASN A 30 4.50 6.94 1.12
C ASN A 30 5.89 7.02 0.50
N TRP A 31 6.89 6.34 1.05
CA TRP A 31 8.22 6.27 0.44
C TRP A 31 8.18 5.55 -0.91
N VAL A 32 7.43 4.45 -1.04
CA VAL A 32 7.28 3.70 -2.30
C VAL A 32 6.51 4.50 -3.36
N PHE A 33 5.32 5.01 -3.03
CA PHE A 33 4.41 5.61 -4.02
C PHE A 33 4.60 7.12 -4.21
N GLU A 34 4.79 7.90 -3.13
CA GLU A 34 4.87 9.37 -3.22
C GLU A 34 6.30 9.82 -3.52
N LYS A 35 7.29 9.28 -2.79
CA LYS A 35 8.69 9.74 -2.91
C LYS A 35 9.43 9.11 -4.09
N ASN A 36 9.36 7.79 -4.23
CA ASN A 36 10.13 7.07 -5.26
C ASN A 36 9.30 6.69 -6.49
N ARG A 37 7.97 6.74 -6.40
CA ARG A 37 7.05 6.49 -7.51
C ARG A 37 7.27 5.14 -8.18
N PHE A 38 7.53 4.09 -7.39
CA PHE A 38 7.72 2.72 -7.89
C PHE A 38 6.41 2.02 -8.32
N GLY A 39 5.30 2.74 -8.34
CA GLY A 39 3.98 2.23 -8.69
C GLY A 39 2.94 3.35 -8.69
N LEU A 40 1.67 2.97 -8.76
CA LEU A 40 0.53 3.89 -8.72
C LEU A 40 -0.25 3.69 -7.42
N ALA A 41 -0.37 4.74 -6.62
CA ALA A 41 -1.25 4.74 -5.46
C ALA A 41 -2.71 4.58 -5.92
N ASP A 42 -3.47 3.72 -5.22
CA ASP A 42 -4.89 3.59 -5.45
C ASP A 42 -5.62 4.77 -4.78
N MET A 43 -6.19 5.66 -5.58
CA MET A 43 -6.86 6.88 -5.09
C MET A 43 -8.36 6.68 -4.86
N HIS A 44 -8.87 5.46 -4.96
CA HIS A 44 -10.27 5.16 -4.70
C HIS A 44 -10.49 4.78 -3.23
N GLN A 45 -11.61 5.23 -2.67
CA GLN A 45 -12.09 4.70 -1.39
C GLN A 45 -12.59 3.27 -1.64
N ARG A 46 -12.13 2.32 -0.82
CA ARG A 46 -12.52 0.91 -0.94
C ARG A 46 -13.55 0.55 0.13
N ASP A 47 -14.07 -0.67 0.02
CA ASP A 47 -14.98 -1.24 1.02
C ASP A 47 -14.34 -1.21 2.42
N TRP A 48 -15.17 -1.30 3.47
CA TRP A 48 -14.73 -1.26 4.87
C TRP A 48 -14.03 0.04 5.30
N ASP A 49 -14.41 1.16 4.69
CA ASP A 49 -13.91 2.50 4.99
C ASP A 49 -12.39 2.65 4.81
N GLU A 50 -11.76 1.84 3.97
CA GLU A 50 -10.34 1.99 3.63
C GLU A 50 -10.12 3.32 2.87
N PRO A 51 -9.32 4.26 3.42
CA PRO A 51 -9.06 5.54 2.78
C PRO A 51 -8.32 5.40 1.45
N ALA A 52 -8.59 6.35 0.54
CA ALA A 52 -7.79 6.53 -0.66
C ALA A 52 -6.30 6.65 -0.32
N GLY A 53 -5.47 5.96 -1.09
CA GLY A 53 -4.01 5.96 -0.98
C GLY A 53 -3.46 4.88 -0.04
N ASN A 54 -4.28 3.99 0.52
CA ASN A 54 -3.79 2.89 1.37
C ASN A 54 -3.21 1.70 0.61
N GLY A 55 -3.60 1.52 -0.66
CA GLY A 55 -3.07 0.49 -1.56
C GLY A 55 -2.37 1.08 -2.78
N GLY A 56 -1.99 0.20 -3.72
CA GLY A 56 -1.45 0.61 -4.99
C GLY A 56 -1.00 -0.56 -5.87
N PHE A 57 -0.73 -0.25 -7.13
CA PHE A 57 -0.25 -1.19 -8.13
C PHE A 57 1.25 -0.98 -8.34
N LEU A 58 2.01 -2.07 -8.31
CA LEU A 58 3.43 -2.11 -8.65
C LEU A 58 3.63 -2.58 -10.09
#